data_AF-A0A1I1KMF2-F1
#
_entry.id   AF-A0A1I1KMF2-F1
#
_cell.length_a   1.000
_cell.length_b   1.000
_cell.length_c   1.000
_cell.angle_alpha   90.00
_cell.angle_beta   90.00
_cell.angle_gamma   90.00
#
_symmetry.space_group_name_H-M   'P 1'
#
loop_
_entity.id
_entity.type
_entity.pdbx_description
1 polymer ?
#
loop_
_entity_poly.entity_id
_entity_poly.type
_entity_poly.pdbx_seq_one_letter_code
_entity_poly.pdbx_strand_id
1 'polypeptide(L)'
;MNNTQPTTRRALGALSIIALAATLAACGGGGDDGGTATTPPTSGGGGVVAPPTVTPTSSFTQTAEWTFTLPAAGTSLCYDFNTKAEVAGCTGTGWDLKVTSSGLTGTLWSNSGTSGTGGGGVFGSPLANTWADLSTWKNATIDPVNGTLPAAVFLKDSAAGVFANSNSISSAAFEYGVASATDHLLYPTYRTFIVTSNSASADTTGTVGAPVFALQVTGYYGGSGGTTSGYPSFRWIDRTAPGVVRTAQVNASADWVYYDLVAGAVSTASGTWHIAFNRYNVKLNGGQSGSGTVAGFLGKTPAGFYDGTGAPVASKFADASNLTATLADLTAPDLTLPTAANQWIKDANASALNPKYTGAYPNALNYGWLSYFPTAAASAANGLPAVAHLIAANPQGAVMLRGGEGSTYARFHLTKIQYADPNVNSSAQTWTINFDVQP
;
A
#
# COMPACT_ATOMS: atom_id res chain seq x y z
N MET A 1 47.85 -12.06 -50.81
CA MET A 1 47.78 -11.54 -52.18
C MET A 1 46.36 -11.07 -52.42
N ASN A 2 46.21 -9.77 -52.70
CA ASN A 2 45.05 -9.04 -53.26
C ASN A 2 43.65 -9.27 -52.66
N ASN A 3 42.81 -8.27 -52.43
CA ASN A 3 42.94 -6.82 -52.31
C ASN A 3 41.56 -6.34 -51.77
N THR A 4 41.56 -5.18 -51.11
CA THR A 4 40.45 -4.18 -51.03
C THR A 4 39.11 -4.48 -50.33
N GLN A 5 38.93 -3.76 -49.21
CA GLN A 5 37.67 -3.26 -48.61
C GLN A 5 36.91 -2.24 -49.54
N PRO A 6 35.98 -1.39 -49.03
CA PRO A 6 34.58 -1.63 -48.66
C PRO A 6 33.63 -0.70 -49.47
N THR A 7 32.31 -0.84 -49.36
CA THR A 7 31.40 0.28 -49.71
C THR A 7 30.26 0.42 -48.71
N THR A 8 30.25 1.60 -48.09
CA THR A 8 29.17 2.24 -47.36
C THR A 8 28.04 2.65 -48.30
N ARG A 9 26.77 2.49 -47.87
CA ARG A 9 25.67 3.39 -48.27
C ARG A 9 24.72 3.63 -47.11
N ARG A 10 24.69 4.89 -46.65
CA ARG A 10 23.55 5.54 -46.00
C ARG A 10 22.56 5.98 -47.08
N ALA A 11 21.27 5.83 -46.83
CA ALA A 11 20.19 6.71 -47.33
C ALA A 11 18.98 6.50 -46.41
N LEU A 12 18.60 7.53 -45.64
CA LEU A 12 17.38 8.36 -45.82
C LEU A 12 16.10 7.51 -45.89
N GLY A 13 15.14 7.62 -44.98
CA GLY A 13 14.54 8.85 -44.47
C GLY A 13 13.13 8.92 -45.04
N ALA A 14 12.12 8.61 -44.23
CA ALA A 14 10.73 8.87 -44.55
C ALA A 14 10.00 9.33 -43.28
N LEU A 15 9.82 10.66 -43.20
CA LEU A 15 8.81 11.28 -42.36
C LEU A 15 7.44 10.74 -42.76
N SER A 16 6.61 10.40 -41.78
CA SER A 16 5.16 10.30 -41.98
C SER A 16 4.49 11.14 -40.90
N ILE A 17 4.14 12.35 -41.31
CA ILE A 17 3.26 13.27 -40.61
C ILE A 17 1.85 12.71 -40.76
N ILE A 18 1.22 12.29 -39.66
CA ILE A 18 -0.23 12.03 -39.63
C ILE A 18 -0.88 13.20 -38.91
N ALA A 19 -1.57 14.01 -39.70
CA ALA A 19 -2.42 15.09 -39.25
C ALA A 19 -3.68 14.52 -38.59
N LEU A 20 -3.98 15.00 -37.38
CA LEU A 20 -5.21 14.71 -36.67
C LEU A 20 -6.30 15.68 -37.15
N ALA A 21 -7.23 15.21 -37.97
CA ALA A 21 -8.45 15.93 -38.30
C ALA A 21 -9.53 15.58 -37.27
N ALA A 22 -9.87 16.52 -36.39
CA ALA A 22 -11.00 16.40 -35.50
C ALA A 22 -12.28 16.81 -36.23
N THR A 23 -13.10 15.81 -36.62
CA THR A 23 -14.50 16.03 -37.01
C THR A 23 -15.39 15.68 -35.83
N LEU A 24 -15.83 16.69 -35.08
CA LEU A 24 -16.97 16.57 -34.17
C LEU A 24 -18.22 17.01 -34.95
N ALA A 25 -19.03 16.02 -35.34
CA ALA A 25 -20.40 16.25 -35.81
C ALA A 25 -21.37 16.04 -34.64
N ALA A 26 -22.33 16.95 -34.58
CA ALA A 26 -23.25 17.23 -33.50
C ALA A 26 -24.29 16.13 -33.21
N CYS A 27 -24.85 16.18 -32.01
CA CYS A 27 -26.31 16.22 -31.90
C CYS A 27 -26.67 17.35 -30.93
N GLY A 28 -27.14 18.45 -31.53
CA GLY A 28 -27.78 19.55 -30.84
C GLY A 28 -29.30 19.36 -30.86
N GLY A 29 -29.97 20.08 -29.98
CA GLY A 29 -31.41 20.24 -29.95
C GLY A 29 -31.77 21.39 -29.02
N GLY A 30 -31.63 22.62 -29.52
CA GLY A 30 -32.07 23.85 -28.86
C GLY A 30 -33.49 24.24 -29.26
N GLY A 31 -34.04 25.19 -28.53
CA GLY A 31 -35.29 25.89 -28.82
C GLY A 31 -35.49 27.06 -27.86
N ASP A 32 -35.06 28.24 -28.30
CA ASP A 32 -35.36 29.55 -27.71
C ASP A 32 -36.77 30.00 -28.15
N ASP A 33 -37.47 30.75 -27.28
CA ASP A 33 -37.96 32.11 -27.53
C ASP A 33 -39.13 32.50 -26.60
N GLY A 34 -39.12 33.75 -26.12
CA GLY A 34 -40.32 34.45 -25.66
C GLY A 34 -40.20 35.14 -24.31
N GLY A 35 -39.70 36.37 -24.29
CA GLY A 35 -39.60 37.19 -23.08
C GLY A 35 -40.94 37.75 -22.57
N THR A 36 -40.95 38.18 -21.32
CA THR A 36 -41.18 39.58 -20.89
C THR A 36 -41.31 39.62 -19.36
N ALA A 37 -40.70 40.64 -18.76
CA ALA A 37 -40.77 40.91 -17.34
C ALA A 37 -42.15 41.47 -16.94
N THR A 38 -42.78 40.86 -15.94
CA THR A 38 -43.75 41.53 -15.06
C THR A 38 -43.64 40.96 -13.65
N THR A 39 -43.26 41.81 -12.70
CA THR A 39 -43.43 41.60 -11.25
C THR A 39 -44.93 41.64 -10.84
N PRO A 40 -45.29 41.20 -9.62
CA PRO A 40 -46.42 40.29 -9.39
C PRO A 40 -47.70 40.97 -8.88
N PRO A 41 -48.83 40.24 -8.86
CA PRO A 41 -49.82 40.38 -7.81
C PRO A 41 -49.96 39.13 -6.95
N THR A 42 -50.51 39.40 -5.78
CA THR A 42 -50.63 38.61 -4.55
C THR A 42 -51.52 37.37 -4.60
N SER A 43 -51.18 36.44 -3.70
CA SER A 43 -52.05 35.56 -2.88
C SER A 43 -52.98 34.55 -3.56
N GLY A 44 -52.70 33.27 -3.30
CA GLY A 44 -53.67 32.18 -3.43
C GLY A 44 -53.08 30.88 -2.87
N GLY A 45 -53.55 30.46 -1.70
CA GLY A 45 -53.05 29.29 -0.98
C GLY A 45 -53.27 27.98 -1.72
N GLY A 46 -52.17 27.27 -1.97
CA GLY A 46 -52.14 25.86 -2.33
C GLY A 46 -50.96 25.24 -1.59
N GLY A 47 -51.24 24.51 -0.51
CA GLY A 47 -50.20 23.82 0.24
C GLY A 47 -49.50 22.81 -0.66
N VAL A 48 -48.29 23.16 -1.10
CA VAL A 48 -47.36 22.20 -1.69
C VAL A 48 -46.91 21.32 -0.53
N VAL A 49 -47.50 20.13 -0.41
CA VAL A 49 -46.95 19.08 0.44
C VAL A 49 -45.57 18.79 -0.13
N ALA A 50 -44.53 19.24 0.59
CA ALA A 50 -43.16 18.86 0.26
C ALA A 50 -43.11 17.33 0.18
N PRO A 51 -42.51 16.74 -0.88
CA PRO A 51 -42.25 15.30 -0.89
C PRO A 51 -41.56 14.94 0.43
N PRO A 52 -41.95 13.86 1.11
CA PRO A 52 -41.27 13.47 2.33
C PRO A 52 -39.78 13.35 2.00
N THR A 53 -38.96 14.16 2.68
CA THR A 53 -37.51 14.05 2.63
C THR A 53 -37.19 12.66 3.16
N VAL A 54 -36.99 11.70 2.28
CA VAL A 54 -36.55 10.36 2.66
C VAL A 54 -35.12 10.52 3.18
N THR A 55 -34.97 10.61 4.49
CA THR A 55 -33.65 10.54 5.12
C THR A 55 -33.00 9.24 4.66
N PRO A 56 -31.82 9.28 4.01
CA PRO A 56 -31.16 8.08 3.54
C PRO A 56 -31.00 7.08 4.68
N THR A 57 -31.53 5.87 4.49
CA THR A 57 -31.41 4.80 5.50
C THR A 57 -29.98 4.27 5.52
N SER A 58 -29.44 4.03 6.70
CA SER A 58 -28.10 3.46 6.86
C SER A 58 -28.04 2.05 6.26
N SER A 59 -27.01 1.78 5.46
CA SER A 59 -26.66 0.45 4.95
C SER A 59 -25.93 -0.40 5.99
N PHE A 60 -25.42 0.20 7.08
CA PHE A 60 -24.95 -0.53 8.24
C PHE A 60 -26.15 -1.02 9.07
N THR A 61 -26.69 -2.18 8.70
CA THR A 61 -27.93 -2.73 9.27
C THR A 61 -27.71 -3.83 10.29
N GLN A 62 -26.45 -4.26 10.49
CA GLN A 62 -26.07 -5.30 11.43
C GLN A 62 -24.97 -4.83 12.37
N THR A 63 -24.79 -5.54 13.48
CA THR A 63 -23.66 -5.33 14.41
C THR A 63 -23.01 -6.65 14.77
N ALA A 64 -21.72 -6.58 15.08
CA ALA A 64 -20.96 -7.70 15.64
C ALA A 64 -20.07 -7.21 16.79
N GLU A 65 -19.73 -8.14 17.69
CA GLU A 65 -18.78 -7.91 18.76
C GLU A 65 -17.85 -9.11 18.83
N TRP A 66 -16.55 -8.82 18.89
CA TRP A 66 -15.53 -9.84 19.07
C TRP A 66 -14.78 -9.56 20.37
N THR A 67 -15.00 -10.45 21.34
CA THR A 67 -14.26 -10.46 22.61
C THR A 67 -13.38 -11.70 22.66
N PHE A 68 -12.07 -11.50 22.86
CA PHE A 68 -11.09 -12.59 22.90
C PHE A 68 -9.98 -12.32 23.91
N THR A 69 -9.40 -13.38 24.47
CA THR A 69 -8.14 -13.28 25.21
C THR A 69 -6.99 -13.22 24.21
N LEU A 70 -6.11 -12.23 24.34
CA LEU A 70 -4.93 -12.10 23.49
C LEU A 70 -4.11 -13.41 23.59
N PRO A 71 -3.87 -14.12 22.46
CA PRO A 71 -3.22 -15.43 22.51
C PRO A 71 -1.71 -15.28 22.77
N ALA A 72 -1.02 -16.41 22.90
CA ALA A 72 0.43 -16.43 23.05
C ALA A 72 1.15 -15.72 21.88
N ALA A 73 2.35 -15.18 22.15
CA ALA A 73 3.16 -14.50 21.15
C ALA A 73 3.35 -15.35 19.89
N GLY A 74 3.17 -14.74 18.72
CA GLY A 74 3.24 -15.41 17.41
C GLY A 74 1.96 -16.14 16.99
N THR A 75 0.93 -16.20 17.84
CA THR A 75 -0.36 -16.80 17.50
C THR A 75 -1.32 -15.77 16.93
N SER A 76 -2.15 -16.19 15.97
CA SER A 76 -3.20 -15.37 15.38
C SER A 76 -4.59 -15.91 15.68
N LEU A 77 -5.56 -15.00 15.78
CA LEU A 77 -7.00 -15.29 15.74
C LEU A 77 -7.60 -14.52 14.57
N CYS A 78 -8.61 -15.09 13.93
CA CYS A 78 -9.30 -14.49 12.78
C CYS A 78 -10.80 -14.49 13.01
N TYR A 79 -11.46 -13.39 12.72
CA TYR A 79 -12.88 -13.19 12.98
C TYR A 79 -13.61 -12.82 11.70
N ASP A 80 -14.79 -13.41 11.54
CA ASP A 80 -15.78 -13.10 10.52
C ASP A 80 -16.91 -12.28 11.17
N PHE A 81 -17.06 -11.02 10.77
CA PHE A 81 -18.09 -10.15 11.34
C PHE A 81 -19.49 -10.45 10.80
N ASN A 82 -19.61 -11.23 9.72
CA ASN A 82 -20.87 -11.66 9.13
C ASN A 82 -21.45 -12.85 9.89
N THR A 83 -20.64 -13.88 10.12
CA THR A 83 -21.05 -15.05 10.92
C THR A 83 -20.90 -14.85 12.42
N LYS A 84 -20.19 -13.79 12.83
CA LYS A 84 -19.91 -13.41 14.22
C LYS A 84 -19.10 -14.47 14.96
N ALA A 85 -18.19 -15.11 14.26
CA ALA A 85 -17.42 -16.25 14.76
C ALA A 85 -15.95 -16.16 14.36
N GLU A 86 -15.10 -16.82 15.15
CA GLU A 86 -13.71 -17.01 14.77
C GLU A 86 -13.56 -18.08 13.69
N VAL A 87 -12.71 -17.82 12.71
CA VAL A 87 -12.39 -18.74 11.61
C VAL A 87 -11.09 -19.46 11.93
N ALA A 88 -11.20 -20.77 12.15
CA ALA A 88 -10.07 -21.62 12.50
C ALA A 88 -8.95 -21.55 11.44
N GLY A 89 -7.71 -21.36 11.92
CA GLY A 89 -6.52 -21.36 11.08
C GLY A 89 -6.39 -20.18 10.13
N CYS A 90 -7.28 -19.18 10.16
CA CYS A 90 -7.20 -18.00 9.29
C CYS A 90 -7.13 -18.35 7.79
N THR A 91 -7.83 -19.41 7.37
CA THR A 91 -7.78 -19.90 5.99
C THR A 91 -8.99 -19.46 5.17
N GLY A 92 -8.83 -19.41 3.84
CA GLY A 92 -9.89 -19.04 2.91
C GLY A 92 -10.27 -17.56 2.95
N THR A 93 -11.44 -17.26 2.41
CA THR A 93 -11.96 -15.88 2.27
C THR A 93 -12.94 -15.48 3.37
N GLY A 94 -13.30 -16.41 4.27
CA GLY A 94 -14.41 -16.21 5.22
C GLY A 94 -14.06 -15.40 6.47
N TRP A 95 -12.81 -15.05 6.71
CA TRP A 95 -12.45 -14.15 7.81
C TRP A 95 -12.25 -12.72 7.30
N ASP A 96 -12.44 -11.74 8.18
CA ASP A 96 -12.37 -10.31 7.82
C ASP A 96 -11.21 -9.61 8.52
N LEU A 97 -11.09 -9.82 9.83
CA LEU A 97 -10.09 -9.20 10.68
C LEU A 97 -9.25 -10.28 11.38
N LYS A 98 -7.94 -10.13 11.33
CA LYS A 98 -6.97 -10.98 12.03
C LYS A 98 -6.20 -10.19 13.07
N VAL A 99 -6.08 -10.73 14.27
CA VAL A 99 -5.14 -10.26 15.29
C VAL A 99 -3.93 -11.19 15.35
N THR A 100 -2.72 -10.64 15.40
CA THR A 100 -1.50 -11.42 15.65
C THR A 100 -0.82 -10.89 16.90
N SER A 101 -0.66 -11.75 17.91
CA SER A 101 -0.15 -11.38 19.23
C SER A 101 1.38 -11.29 19.26
N SER A 102 1.92 -10.30 19.97
CA SER A 102 3.31 -10.25 20.41
C SER A 102 3.50 -10.75 21.85
N GLY A 103 2.41 -11.16 22.52
CA GLY A 103 2.36 -11.57 23.93
C GLY A 103 2.00 -10.43 24.89
N LEU A 104 2.29 -9.17 24.54
CA LEU A 104 1.94 -7.99 25.34
C LEU A 104 1.03 -7.00 24.60
N THR A 105 0.97 -7.11 23.27
CA THR A 105 0.07 -6.33 22.40
C THR A 105 -0.27 -7.16 21.16
N GLY A 106 -1.05 -6.59 20.23
CA GLY A 106 -1.44 -7.22 18.96
C GLY A 106 -1.27 -6.30 17.76
N THR A 107 -1.11 -6.89 16.59
CA THR A 107 -1.23 -6.22 15.29
C THR A 107 -2.49 -6.69 14.59
N LEU A 108 -3.12 -5.82 13.82
CA LEU A 108 -4.38 -6.10 13.12
C LEU A 108 -4.15 -6.19 11.60
N TRP A 109 -4.86 -7.09 10.94
CA TRP A 109 -4.68 -7.39 9.52
C TRP A 109 -6.02 -7.66 8.85
N SER A 110 -6.17 -7.23 7.59
CA SER A 110 -7.35 -7.53 6.79
C SER A 110 -7.17 -8.84 6.02
N ASN A 111 -8.26 -9.50 5.64
CA ASN A 111 -8.19 -10.67 4.75
C ASN A 111 -7.93 -10.24 3.30
N SER A 112 -6.69 -9.82 3.06
CA SER A 112 -6.26 -9.32 1.76
C SER A 112 -4.75 -9.42 1.60
N GLY A 113 -4.30 -9.32 0.36
CA GLY A 113 -2.89 -9.14 0.00
C GLY A 113 -1.95 -10.15 0.66
N THR A 114 -0.96 -9.68 1.44
CA THR A 114 0.01 -10.57 2.11
C THR A 114 -0.54 -11.24 3.38
N SER A 115 -1.67 -10.76 3.91
CA SER A 115 -2.26 -11.26 5.14
C SER A 115 -3.28 -12.37 4.93
N GLY A 116 -3.86 -12.47 3.74
CA GLY A 116 -4.92 -13.43 3.43
C GLY A 116 -5.29 -13.49 1.95
N THR A 117 -6.02 -14.53 1.57
CA THR A 117 -6.45 -14.78 0.18
C THR A 117 -7.74 -14.06 -0.21
N GLY A 118 -8.37 -13.35 0.72
CA GLY A 118 -9.63 -12.65 0.53
C GLY A 118 -9.55 -11.37 -0.32
N GLY A 119 -10.74 -10.86 -0.65
CA GLY A 119 -10.97 -9.60 -1.33
C GLY A 119 -11.03 -8.39 -0.39
N GLY A 120 -10.63 -8.53 0.88
CA GLY A 120 -10.72 -7.48 1.89
C GLY A 120 -9.83 -6.27 1.60
N GLY A 121 -9.88 -5.30 2.51
CA GLY A 121 -9.06 -4.09 2.45
C GLY A 121 -9.54 -3.03 3.43
N VAL A 122 -8.73 -1.99 3.61
CA VAL A 122 -8.90 -1.02 4.69
C VAL A 122 -8.93 0.38 4.09
N PHE A 123 -9.95 1.15 4.45
CA PHE A 123 -10.04 2.56 4.12
C PHE A 123 -9.84 3.41 5.37
N GLY A 124 -8.86 4.33 5.28
CA GLY A 124 -8.46 5.21 6.36
C GLY A 124 -7.42 4.61 7.31
N SER A 125 -7.23 5.28 8.44
CA SER A 125 -6.31 4.88 9.51
C SER A 125 -6.93 5.22 10.85
N PRO A 126 -6.71 4.41 11.91
CA PRO A 126 -7.22 4.71 13.25
C PRO A 126 -6.59 5.95 13.91
N LEU A 127 -5.55 6.53 13.29
CA LEU A 127 -5.00 7.84 13.69
C LEU A 127 -5.64 9.02 12.96
N ALA A 128 -6.26 8.77 11.80
CA ALA A 128 -6.86 9.80 10.95
C ALA A 128 -8.39 9.87 11.10
N ASN A 129 -9.03 8.72 11.35
CA ASN A 129 -10.48 8.60 11.40
C ASN A 129 -10.93 8.28 12.82
N THR A 130 -12.04 8.90 13.24
CA THR A 130 -12.67 8.59 14.52
C THR A 130 -13.95 7.76 14.36
N TRP A 131 -14.31 7.02 15.40
CA TRP A 131 -15.58 6.29 15.47
C TRP A 131 -16.77 7.24 15.30
N ALA A 132 -16.71 8.42 15.91
CA ALA A 132 -17.75 9.44 15.79
C ALA A 132 -17.93 9.88 14.32
N ASP A 133 -16.83 10.14 13.60
CA ASP A 133 -16.88 10.56 12.21
C ASP A 133 -17.44 9.45 11.31
N LEU A 134 -16.88 8.24 11.40
CA LEU A 134 -17.34 7.11 10.60
C LEU A 134 -18.77 6.67 10.98
N SER A 135 -19.24 6.98 12.19
CA SER A 135 -20.62 6.73 12.63
C SER A 135 -21.65 7.53 11.83
N THR A 136 -21.25 8.67 11.26
CA THR A 136 -22.13 9.50 10.43
C THR A 136 -22.34 8.92 9.02
N TRP A 137 -21.39 8.11 8.55
CA TRP A 137 -21.45 7.50 7.22
C TRP A 137 -22.61 6.52 7.14
N LYS A 138 -23.39 6.61 6.06
CA LYS A 138 -24.55 5.75 5.83
C LYS A 138 -24.24 4.54 4.96
N ASN A 139 -23.11 4.54 4.26
CA ASN A 139 -22.70 3.45 3.39
C ASN A 139 -21.16 3.43 3.31
N ALA A 140 -20.56 2.24 3.38
CA ALA A 140 -19.11 2.06 3.37
C ALA A 140 -18.45 2.47 2.04
N THR A 141 -19.21 2.46 0.93
CA THR A 141 -18.71 2.77 -0.42
C THR A 141 -19.13 4.16 -0.91
N ILE A 142 -19.70 4.99 -0.03
CA ILE A 142 -20.11 6.36 -0.37
C ILE A 142 -19.56 7.30 0.70
N ASP A 143 -18.60 8.12 0.30
CA ASP A 143 -18.16 9.28 1.06
C ASP A 143 -19.33 10.29 1.13
N PRO A 144 -19.75 10.74 2.33
CA PRO A 144 -20.87 11.65 2.49
C PRO A 144 -20.66 13.02 1.83
N VAL A 145 -19.40 13.38 1.51
CA VAL A 145 -19.03 14.62 0.84
C VAL A 145 -18.74 14.39 -0.65
N ASN A 146 -17.92 13.38 -0.95
CA ASN A 146 -17.37 13.19 -2.30
C ASN A 146 -18.13 12.16 -3.16
N GLY A 147 -19.13 11.48 -2.60
CA GLY A 147 -19.93 10.48 -3.31
C GLY A 147 -19.25 9.11 -3.38
N THR A 148 -19.42 8.39 -4.49
CA THR A 148 -18.99 6.99 -4.61
C THR A 148 -17.48 6.85 -4.45
N LEU A 149 -17.06 5.94 -3.56
CA LEU A 149 -15.67 5.58 -3.38
C LEU A 149 -15.23 4.53 -4.41
N PRO A 150 -14.11 4.74 -5.12
CA PRO A 150 -13.51 3.70 -5.94
C PRO A 150 -13.04 2.52 -5.09
N ALA A 151 -13.23 1.27 -5.54
CA ALA A 151 -12.80 0.08 -4.78
C ALA A 151 -11.30 0.10 -4.39
N ALA A 152 -10.47 0.80 -5.15
CA ALA A 152 -9.03 0.94 -4.91
C ALA A 152 -8.69 1.70 -3.61
N VAL A 153 -9.62 2.44 -3.00
CA VAL A 153 -9.37 3.13 -1.73
C VAL A 153 -9.34 2.18 -0.53
N PHE A 154 -9.86 0.96 -0.68
CA PHE A 154 -9.71 -0.11 0.29
C PHE A 154 -8.36 -0.78 0.09
N LEU A 155 -7.36 -0.24 0.79
CA LEU A 155 -5.98 -0.68 0.69
C LEU A 155 -5.86 -2.12 1.19
N LYS A 156 -5.31 -2.99 0.35
CA LYS A 156 -4.95 -4.34 0.77
C LYS A 156 -3.71 -4.29 1.66
N ASP A 157 -3.61 -5.25 2.56
CA ASP A 157 -2.37 -5.50 3.30
C ASP A 157 -1.25 -5.80 2.31
N SER A 158 -0.08 -5.22 2.51
CA SER A 158 1.03 -5.26 1.55
C SER A 158 2.28 -5.86 2.17
N ALA A 159 3.26 -6.16 1.31
CA ALA A 159 4.62 -6.35 1.77
C ALA A 159 5.24 -4.97 2.00
N ALA A 160 5.80 -4.74 3.18
CA ALA A 160 6.70 -3.64 3.46
C ALA A 160 8.12 -4.16 3.57
N GLY A 161 8.99 -3.68 2.69
CA GLY A 161 10.41 -3.98 2.70
C GLY A 161 11.19 -2.78 2.19
N VAL A 162 12.35 -3.03 1.58
CA VAL A 162 13.15 -1.95 0.99
C VAL A 162 12.39 -1.14 -0.08
N PHE A 163 11.36 -1.75 -0.69
CA PHE A 163 10.54 -1.12 -1.73
C PHE A 163 9.34 -0.35 -1.19
N ALA A 164 9.18 -0.23 0.14
CA ALA A 164 8.16 0.62 0.75
C ALA A 164 8.74 2.01 1.07
N ASN A 165 7.91 3.05 0.93
CA ASN A 165 8.27 4.43 1.25
C ASN A 165 7.05 5.18 1.84
N SER A 166 7.24 6.39 2.36
CA SER A 166 6.17 7.20 2.94
C SER A 166 5.37 8.04 1.93
N ASN A 167 5.50 7.78 0.63
CA ASN A 167 4.69 8.50 -0.37
C ASN A 167 3.24 7.99 -0.38
N SER A 168 2.37 8.68 -1.13
CA SER A 168 0.93 8.44 -1.15
C SER A 168 0.50 7.02 -1.55
N ILE A 169 1.38 6.29 -2.25
CA ILE A 169 1.14 4.90 -2.69
C ILE A 169 2.01 3.88 -1.94
N SER A 170 2.71 4.32 -0.89
CA SER A 170 3.62 3.50 -0.08
C SER A 170 4.73 2.79 -0.86
N SER A 171 5.22 3.37 -1.96
CA SER A 171 6.21 2.76 -2.86
C SER A 171 7.53 3.54 -2.90
N ALA A 172 8.65 2.85 -2.78
CA ALA A 172 9.98 3.40 -3.06
C ALA A 172 10.36 3.27 -4.54
N ALA A 173 9.69 2.37 -5.29
CA ALA A 173 9.98 2.13 -6.70
C ALA A 173 9.30 3.15 -7.63
N PHE A 174 8.18 3.74 -7.19
CA PHE A 174 7.38 4.66 -7.98
C PHE A 174 6.93 5.89 -7.19
N GLU A 175 6.80 7.02 -7.89
CA GLU A 175 5.95 8.13 -7.48
C GLU A 175 4.66 8.15 -8.32
N TYR A 176 3.59 8.73 -7.78
CA TYR A 176 2.28 8.82 -8.42
C TYR A 176 1.85 10.27 -8.61
N GLY A 177 1.36 10.61 -9.80
CA GLY A 177 0.73 11.90 -10.08
C GLY A 177 1.68 13.09 -9.91
N VAL A 178 2.91 12.97 -10.41
CA VAL A 178 3.97 13.95 -10.15
C VAL A 178 3.78 15.22 -11.00
N ALA A 179 3.21 15.12 -12.20
CA ALA A 179 3.17 16.24 -13.14
C ALA A 179 2.12 17.31 -12.77
N SER A 180 0.99 16.92 -12.20
CA SER A 180 -0.10 17.82 -11.79
C SER A 180 -1.11 17.13 -10.84
N ALA A 181 -2.05 17.89 -10.28
CA ALA A 181 -3.12 17.33 -9.44
C ALA A 181 -4.09 16.38 -10.20
N THR A 182 -4.11 16.44 -11.54
CA THR A 182 -4.92 15.56 -12.39
C THR A 182 -4.10 14.44 -13.03
N ASP A 183 -2.80 14.39 -12.74
CA ASP A 183 -1.92 13.33 -13.20
C ASP A 183 -2.16 12.06 -12.36
N HIS A 184 -2.28 10.94 -13.06
CA HIS A 184 -2.53 9.63 -12.48
C HIS A 184 -1.51 8.60 -12.99
N LEU A 185 -0.36 9.09 -13.47
CA LEU A 185 0.73 8.26 -13.95
C LEU A 185 1.67 7.81 -12.82
N LEU A 186 2.27 6.64 -13.00
CA LEU A 186 3.33 6.10 -12.15
C LEU A 186 4.69 6.32 -12.79
N TYR A 187 5.59 6.97 -12.05
CA TYR A 187 6.92 7.32 -12.52
C TYR A 187 7.97 6.53 -11.74
N PRO A 188 8.89 5.82 -12.42
CA PRO A 188 9.97 5.11 -11.74
C PRO A 188 10.90 6.10 -11.04
N THR A 189 11.30 5.76 -9.81
CA THR A 189 12.25 6.56 -9.03
C THR A 189 13.70 6.34 -9.44
N TYR A 190 13.97 5.30 -10.24
CA TYR A 190 15.30 4.84 -10.63
C TYR A 190 16.27 4.62 -9.46
N ARG A 191 15.73 4.47 -8.23
CA ARG A 191 16.53 4.14 -7.05
C ARG A 191 17.27 2.82 -7.26
N THR A 192 18.54 2.79 -6.90
CA THR A 192 19.33 1.56 -6.89
C THR A 192 19.12 0.84 -5.58
N PHE A 193 18.50 -0.33 -5.65
CA PHE A 193 18.29 -1.24 -4.54
C PHE A 193 19.36 -2.33 -4.59
N ILE A 194 19.99 -2.61 -3.45
CA ILE A 194 20.88 -3.76 -3.28
C ILE A 194 20.03 -4.92 -2.76
N VAL A 195 20.03 -6.05 -3.45
CA VAL A 195 19.22 -7.23 -3.12
C VAL A 195 20.16 -8.41 -2.87
N THR A 196 20.23 -8.90 -1.64
CA THR A 196 21.01 -10.10 -1.30
C THR A 196 20.12 -11.33 -1.32
N SER A 197 20.63 -12.48 -1.79
CA SER A 197 19.97 -13.76 -1.58
C SER A 197 20.22 -14.36 -0.19
N ASN A 198 21.20 -13.86 0.56
CA ASN A 198 21.56 -14.33 1.90
C ASN A 198 21.67 -13.15 2.89
N SER A 199 20.54 -12.80 3.49
CA SER A 199 20.44 -11.73 4.49
C SER A 199 21.09 -12.01 5.85
N ALA A 200 21.62 -13.23 6.08
CA ALA A 200 22.41 -13.51 7.28
C ALA A 200 23.88 -13.07 7.12
N SER A 201 24.32 -12.77 5.90
CA SER A 201 25.66 -12.28 5.60
C SER A 201 25.68 -10.76 5.46
N ALA A 202 26.72 -10.10 5.93
CA ALA A 202 26.99 -8.69 5.64
C ALA A 202 27.65 -8.48 4.27
N ASP A 203 27.94 -9.56 3.53
CA ASP A 203 28.52 -9.46 2.19
C ASP A 203 27.57 -8.73 1.24
N THR A 204 28.12 -7.77 0.52
CA THR A 204 27.36 -6.96 -0.44
C THR A 204 27.83 -7.20 -1.88
N THR A 205 28.91 -7.96 -2.09
CA THR A 205 29.36 -8.31 -3.44
C THR A 205 28.69 -9.58 -3.94
N GLY A 206 28.51 -10.56 -3.05
CA GLY A 206 27.89 -11.85 -3.36
C GLY A 206 28.88 -12.87 -3.88
N THR A 207 28.36 -14.08 -4.09
CA THR A 207 29.03 -15.20 -4.75
C THR A 207 28.05 -15.89 -5.70
N VAL A 208 28.51 -16.83 -6.53
CA VAL A 208 27.62 -17.62 -7.41
C VAL A 208 26.52 -18.34 -6.62
N GLY A 209 26.83 -18.84 -5.41
CA GLY A 209 25.86 -19.54 -4.55
C GLY A 209 25.02 -18.62 -3.66
N ALA A 210 25.42 -17.37 -3.48
CA ALA A 210 24.73 -16.36 -2.68
C ALA A 210 24.87 -14.99 -3.36
N PRO A 211 24.21 -14.78 -4.52
CA PRO A 211 24.39 -13.55 -5.30
C PRO A 211 23.85 -12.32 -4.57
N VAL A 212 24.47 -11.17 -4.85
CA VAL A 212 23.95 -9.86 -4.50
C VAL A 212 23.75 -9.08 -5.79
N PHE A 213 22.58 -8.48 -5.94
CA PHE A 213 22.20 -7.71 -7.12
C PHE A 213 22.16 -6.22 -6.79
N ALA A 214 22.50 -5.39 -7.76
CA ALA A 214 22.05 -4.00 -7.79
C ALA A 214 20.92 -3.91 -8.81
N LEU A 215 19.75 -3.40 -8.41
CA LEU A 215 18.52 -3.42 -9.18
C LEU A 215 17.87 -2.03 -9.21
N GLN A 216 17.32 -1.66 -10.37
CA GLN A 216 16.49 -0.48 -10.55
C GLN A 216 15.19 -0.86 -11.23
N VAL A 217 14.08 -0.31 -10.73
CA VAL A 217 12.81 -0.32 -11.45
C VAL A 217 12.82 0.85 -12.43
N THR A 218 12.50 0.59 -13.70
CA THR A 218 12.70 1.50 -14.84
C THR A 218 11.42 1.87 -15.57
N GLY A 219 10.28 1.24 -15.24
CA GLY A 219 8.99 1.57 -15.86
C GLY A 219 7.84 0.78 -15.26
N TYR A 220 6.61 1.17 -15.62
CA TYR A 220 5.37 0.56 -15.15
C TYR A 220 4.36 0.21 -16.27
N TYR A 221 4.52 0.82 -17.44
CA TYR A 221 3.61 0.68 -18.57
C TYR A 221 4.20 -0.21 -19.66
N GLY A 222 3.34 -0.96 -20.34
CA GLY A 222 3.75 -1.95 -21.34
C GLY A 222 2.58 -2.52 -22.14
N GLY A 223 2.67 -3.81 -22.45
CA GLY A 223 1.72 -4.49 -23.34
C GLY A 223 1.90 -4.11 -24.81
N SER A 224 1.00 -4.58 -25.68
CA SER A 224 1.10 -4.39 -27.14
C SER A 224 1.14 -2.92 -27.57
N GLY A 225 0.52 -2.02 -26.80
CA GLY A 225 0.54 -0.57 -27.04
C GLY A 225 1.55 0.22 -26.19
N GLY A 226 2.33 -0.42 -25.32
CA GLY A 226 3.31 0.24 -24.45
C GLY A 226 2.73 1.10 -23.31
N THR A 227 1.41 1.29 -23.26
CA THR A 227 0.70 2.19 -22.33
C THR A 227 -0.16 1.45 -21.30
N THR A 228 -0.18 0.11 -21.33
CA THR A 228 -1.02 -0.66 -20.40
C THR A 228 -0.39 -0.67 -19.01
N SER A 229 -1.16 -0.27 -18.00
CA SER A 229 -0.74 -0.30 -16.59
C SER A 229 -0.47 -1.71 -16.07
N GLY A 230 0.48 -1.84 -15.16
CA GLY A 230 0.78 -3.12 -14.51
C GLY A 230 1.81 -3.94 -15.26
N TYR A 231 2.71 -3.29 -15.99
CA TYR A 231 3.85 -3.90 -16.67
C TYR A 231 5.18 -3.37 -16.13
N PRO A 232 5.56 -3.67 -14.86
CA PRO A 232 6.83 -3.24 -14.31
C PRO A 232 8.00 -3.67 -15.18
N SER A 233 8.85 -2.71 -15.50
CA SER A 233 10.13 -2.94 -16.18
C SER A 233 11.25 -2.66 -15.17
N PHE A 234 12.30 -3.46 -15.23
CA PHE A 234 13.42 -3.35 -14.31
C PHE A 234 14.71 -3.82 -14.95
N ARG A 235 15.82 -3.40 -14.36
CA ARG A 235 17.18 -3.81 -14.75
C ARG A 235 17.99 -4.15 -13.54
N TRP A 236 18.96 -5.04 -13.71
CA TRP A 236 19.85 -5.43 -12.63
C TRP A 236 21.21 -5.89 -13.15
N ILE A 237 22.18 -5.88 -12.25
CA ILE A 237 23.46 -6.58 -12.39
C ILE A 237 23.60 -7.57 -11.26
N ASP A 238 24.31 -8.66 -11.50
CA ASP A 238 24.97 -9.41 -10.43
C ASP A 238 26.23 -8.64 -10.05
N ARG A 239 26.40 -8.32 -8.77
CA ARG A 239 27.55 -7.51 -8.31
C ARG A 239 28.88 -8.27 -8.39
N THR A 240 28.87 -9.59 -8.58
CA THR A 240 30.06 -10.37 -8.95
C THR A 240 30.45 -10.22 -10.43
N ALA A 241 29.52 -9.75 -11.27
CA ALA A 241 29.70 -9.52 -12.71
C ALA A 241 29.11 -8.16 -13.14
N PRO A 242 29.61 -7.03 -12.61
CA PRO A 242 28.96 -5.72 -12.71
C PRO A 242 28.88 -5.16 -14.15
N GLY A 243 29.62 -5.72 -15.11
CA GLY A 243 29.54 -5.35 -16.52
C GLY A 243 28.35 -5.97 -17.27
N VAL A 244 27.61 -6.91 -16.66
CA VAL A 244 26.51 -7.62 -17.31
C VAL A 244 25.16 -7.06 -16.83
N VAL A 245 24.65 -6.07 -17.54
CA VAL A 245 23.32 -5.50 -17.28
C VAL A 245 22.26 -6.38 -17.92
N ARG A 246 21.31 -6.81 -17.11
CA ARG A 246 20.12 -7.56 -17.51
C ARG A 246 18.88 -6.68 -17.37
N THR A 247 17.87 -6.93 -18.20
CA THR A 247 16.59 -6.21 -18.17
C THR A 247 15.43 -7.19 -18.30
N ALA A 248 14.28 -6.80 -17.78
CA ALA A 248 13.05 -7.55 -17.92
C ALA A 248 11.83 -6.63 -17.80
N GLN A 249 10.70 -7.10 -18.35
CA GLN A 249 9.38 -6.55 -18.14
C GLN A 249 8.43 -7.71 -17.86
N VAL A 250 7.55 -7.56 -16.87
CA VAL A 250 6.58 -8.59 -16.47
C VAL A 250 5.16 -8.06 -16.52
N ASN A 251 4.19 -8.89 -16.92
CA ASN A 251 2.76 -8.54 -16.86
C ASN A 251 2.20 -8.84 -15.45
N ALA A 252 2.25 -7.85 -14.57
CA ALA A 252 1.72 -7.90 -13.21
C ALA A 252 0.35 -7.18 -13.11
N SER A 253 -0.45 -7.15 -14.17
CA SER A 253 -1.72 -6.40 -14.18
C SER A 253 -2.82 -7.06 -13.35
N ALA A 254 -2.72 -8.36 -13.10
CA ALA A 254 -3.78 -9.17 -12.47
C ALA A 254 -3.35 -9.78 -11.13
N ASP A 255 -2.16 -10.39 -11.07
CA ASP A 255 -1.66 -11.08 -9.87
C ASP A 255 -0.15 -10.92 -9.73
N TRP A 256 0.42 -11.50 -8.67
CA TRP A 256 1.85 -11.56 -8.42
C TRP A 256 2.58 -12.34 -9.53
N VAL A 257 3.57 -11.69 -10.14
CA VAL A 257 4.57 -12.32 -11.00
C VAL A 257 5.87 -12.44 -10.24
N TYR A 258 6.31 -13.67 -10.03
CA TYR A 258 7.56 -14.01 -9.34
C TYR A 258 8.69 -14.09 -10.36
N TYR A 259 9.86 -13.54 -10.03
CA TYR A 259 10.98 -13.46 -10.96
C TYR A 259 12.29 -13.93 -10.32
N ASP A 260 12.98 -14.82 -11.01
CA ASP A 260 14.32 -15.28 -10.65
C ASP A 260 15.38 -14.43 -11.36
N LEU A 261 16.09 -13.59 -10.59
CA LEU A 261 17.15 -12.73 -11.10
C LEU A 261 18.39 -13.51 -11.59
N VAL A 262 18.62 -14.72 -11.07
CA VAL A 262 19.72 -15.59 -11.51
C VAL A 262 19.39 -16.19 -12.88
N ALA A 263 18.22 -16.83 -12.98
CA ALA A 263 17.76 -17.43 -14.23
C ALA A 263 17.37 -16.38 -15.29
N GLY A 264 17.00 -15.17 -14.87
CA GLY A 264 16.47 -14.15 -15.75
C GLY A 264 15.11 -14.56 -16.33
N ALA A 265 14.24 -15.16 -15.51
CA ALA A 265 12.95 -15.69 -15.96
C ALA A 265 11.87 -15.61 -14.87
N VAL A 266 10.60 -15.70 -15.31
CA VAL A 266 9.44 -15.84 -14.41
C VAL A 266 9.50 -17.19 -13.69
N SER A 267 9.10 -17.20 -12.43
CA SER A 267 9.06 -18.34 -11.52
C SER A 267 7.67 -18.48 -10.89
N THR A 268 7.54 -19.36 -9.89
CA THR A 268 6.31 -19.55 -9.11
C THR A 268 6.50 -19.06 -7.67
N ALA A 269 5.40 -18.91 -6.94
CA ALA A 269 5.43 -18.51 -5.53
C ALA A 269 6.28 -19.42 -4.63
N SER A 270 6.29 -20.73 -4.94
CA SER A 270 7.06 -21.76 -4.24
C SER A 270 8.42 -22.06 -4.89
N GLY A 271 8.73 -21.43 -6.02
CA GLY A 271 9.97 -21.66 -6.76
C GLY A 271 11.15 -20.85 -6.22
N THR A 272 12.25 -20.89 -6.96
CA THR A 272 13.36 -19.96 -6.76
C THR A 272 12.96 -18.62 -7.37
N TRP A 273 12.87 -17.58 -6.55
CA TRP A 273 12.63 -16.21 -6.99
C TRP A 273 13.31 -15.25 -6.02
N HIS A 274 13.57 -14.03 -6.50
CA HIS A 274 14.22 -13.00 -5.71
C HIS A 274 13.31 -11.79 -5.51
N ILE A 275 12.59 -11.41 -6.57
CA ILE A 275 11.69 -10.27 -6.60
C ILE A 275 10.36 -10.69 -7.22
N ALA A 276 9.26 -10.11 -6.75
CA ALA A 276 7.95 -10.31 -7.34
C ALA A 276 7.18 -9.00 -7.42
N PHE A 277 6.27 -8.91 -8.40
CA PHE A 277 5.49 -7.71 -8.69
C PHE A 277 4.00 -8.00 -8.74
N ASN A 278 3.16 -7.15 -8.15
CA ASN A 278 1.72 -7.09 -8.39
C ASN A 278 1.34 -5.63 -8.56
N ARG A 279 0.96 -5.24 -9.78
CA ARG A 279 0.84 -3.85 -10.18
C ARG A 279 2.16 -3.13 -9.86
N TYR A 280 2.13 -2.08 -9.05
CA TYR A 280 3.30 -1.31 -8.63
C TYR A 280 3.91 -1.83 -7.31
N ASN A 281 3.27 -2.80 -6.66
CA ASN A 281 3.79 -3.40 -5.44
C ASN A 281 4.95 -4.33 -5.76
N VAL A 282 5.96 -4.30 -4.91
CA VAL A 282 7.19 -5.11 -5.04
C VAL A 282 7.43 -5.83 -3.73
N LYS A 283 7.78 -7.12 -3.81
CA LYS A 283 8.17 -7.93 -2.65
C LYS A 283 9.42 -8.78 -2.96
N LEU A 284 10.15 -9.15 -1.92
CA LEU A 284 11.32 -10.00 -1.96
C LEU A 284 11.03 -11.40 -1.37
N ASN A 285 11.79 -12.40 -1.79
CA ASN A 285 11.66 -13.77 -1.27
C ASN A 285 12.35 -13.95 0.09
N GLY A 286 11.87 -13.22 1.09
CA GLY A 286 12.31 -13.39 2.46
C GLY A 286 11.43 -12.65 3.44
N GLY A 287 11.65 -12.90 4.73
CA GLY A 287 10.77 -12.39 5.78
C GLY A 287 9.37 -12.98 5.68
N GLN A 288 8.33 -12.14 5.67
CA GLN A 288 6.93 -12.60 5.62
C GLN A 288 6.40 -12.81 4.18
N SER A 289 7.15 -12.39 3.16
CA SER A 289 6.76 -12.49 1.75
C SER A 289 7.11 -13.83 1.09
N GLY A 290 8.02 -14.61 1.67
CA GLY A 290 8.51 -15.88 1.11
C GLY A 290 9.43 -16.63 2.06
N SER A 291 9.68 -17.91 1.77
CA SER A 291 10.50 -18.79 2.62
C SER A 291 12.00 -18.65 2.42
N GLY A 292 12.44 -17.85 1.45
CA GLY A 292 13.85 -17.59 1.18
C GLY A 292 14.50 -16.66 2.20
N THR A 293 15.78 -16.35 1.96
CA THR A 293 16.59 -15.44 2.77
C THR A 293 16.83 -14.10 2.09
N VAL A 294 16.05 -13.77 1.05
CA VAL A 294 16.24 -12.56 0.25
C VAL A 294 15.87 -11.32 1.06
N ALA A 295 16.70 -10.29 0.98
CA ALA A 295 16.45 -9.00 1.61
C ALA A 295 17.05 -7.87 0.79
N GLY A 296 16.62 -6.65 1.08
CA GLY A 296 16.99 -5.46 0.33
C GLY A 296 17.67 -4.38 1.17
N PHE A 297 18.32 -3.45 0.49
CA PHE A 297 18.86 -2.21 1.06
C PHE A 297 18.78 -1.10 0.02
N LEU A 298 18.40 0.12 0.43
CA LEU A 298 18.38 1.27 -0.49
C LEU A 298 19.81 1.77 -0.68
N GLY A 299 20.40 1.48 -1.83
CA GLY A 299 21.79 1.83 -2.11
C GLY A 299 21.96 3.28 -2.55
N LYS A 300 21.08 3.79 -3.41
CA LYS A 300 21.17 5.15 -3.94
C LYS A 300 19.82 5.68 -4.42
N THR A 301 19.58 6.95 -4.16
CA THR A 301 18.55 7.75 -4.84
C THR A 301 19.25 8.66 -5.85
N PRO A 302 18.93 8.59 -7.16
CA PRO A 302 19.54 9.46 -8.15
C PRO A 302 19.28 10.95 -7.84
N ALA A 303 20.28 11.79 -8.09
CA ALA A 303 20.19 13.21 -7.81
C ALA A 303 19.12 13.92 -8.65
N GLY A 304 18.50 14.95 -8.07
CA GLY A 304 17.55 15.83 -8.75
C GLY A 304 16.12 15.30 -8.89
N PHE A 305 15.84 14.07 -8.48
CA PHE A 305 14.47 13.53 -8.44
C PHE A 305 13.63 14.15 -7.33
N TYR A 306 14.27 14.59 -6.25
CA TYR A 306 13.62 15.22 -5.11
C TYR A 306 14.31 16.53 -4.75
N ASP A 307 13.56 17.50 -4.27
CA ASP A 307 14.09 18.77 -3.77
C ASP A 307 14.57 18.66 -2.30
N GLY A 308 15.01 19.79 -1.72
CA GLY A 308 15.49 19.83 -0.34
C GLY A 308 14.42 19.53 0.73
N THR A 309 13.14 19.52 0.37
CA THR A 309 12.02 19.14 1.24
C THR A 309 11.62 17.67 1.08
N GLY A 310 12.20 16.97 0.10
CA GLY A 310 11.83 15.61 -0.27
C GLY A 310 10.64 15.53 -1.22
N ALA A 311 10.15 16.66 -1.76
CA ALA A 311 9.07 16.66 -2.74
C ALA A 311 9.59 16.25 -4.12
N PRO A 312 8.81 15.51 -4.93
CA PRO A 312 9.25 15.05 -6.24
C PRO A 312 9.36 16.21 -7.23
N VAL A 313 10.45 16.24 -8.00
CA VAL A 313 10.71 17.25 -9.04
C VAL A 313 10.11 16.77 -10.36
N ALA A 314 8.95 17.32 -10.73
CA ALA A 314 8.17 16.86 -11.88
C ALA A 314 8.94 16.84 -13.21
N SER A 315 9.72 17.88 -13.49
CA SER A 315 10.54 17.95 -14.71
C SER A 315 11.57 16.82 -14.78
N LYS A 316 12.10 16.40 -13.62
CA LYS A 316 13.02 15.27 -13.56
C LYS A 316 12.28 13.97 -13.83
N PHE A 317 11.17 13.70 -13.16
CA PHE A 317 10.42 12.44 -13.36
C PHE A 317 9.87 12.27 -14.79
N ALA A 318 9.53 13.35 -15.48
CA ALA A 318 9.06 13.32 -16.87
C ALA A 318 10.20 13.17 -17.91
N ASP A 319 11.46 13.27 -17.50
CA ASP A 319 12.61 13.21 -18.42
C ASP A 319 12.92 11.76 -18.83
N ALA A 320 12.64 11.43 -20.09
CA ALA A 320 12.92 10.12 -20.67
C ALA A 320 14.42 9.76 -20.69
N SER A 321 15.32 10.75 -20.63
CA SER A 321 16.76 10.52 -20.60
C SER A 321 17.22 9.82 -19.32
N ASN A 322 16.42 9.86 -18.25
CA ASN A 322 16.72 9.19 -16.98
C ASN A 322 16.95 7.69 -17.15
N LEU A 323 16.26 7.05 -18.10
CA LEU A 323 16.48 5.63 -18.39
C LEU A 323 17.95 5.36 -18.71
N THR A 324 18.61 6.23 -19.46
CA THR A 324 20.04 6.08 -19.76
C THR A 324 20.91 6.68 -18.66
N ALA A 325 20.58 7.88 -18.19
CA ALA A 325 21.42 8.64 -17.25
C ALA A 325 21.62 7.93 -15.90
N THR A 326 20.63 7.19 -15.42
CA THR A 326 20.69 6.50 -14.13
C THR A 326 21.31 5.10 -14.22
N LEU A 327 21.73 4.63 -15.40
CA LEU A 327 22.28 3.28 -15.57
C LEU A 327 23.57 3.08 -14.78
N ALA A 328 24.42 4.10 -14.76
CA ALA A 328 25.68 4.08 -14.01
C ALA A 328 25.49 3.94 -12.50
N ASP A 329 24.29 4.27 -11.98
CA ASP A 329 23.98 4.15 -10.56
C ASP A 329 23.91 2.70 -10.08
N LEU A 330 23.84 1.70 -10.97
CA LEU A 330 23.96 0.28 -10.60
C LEU A 330 25.35 -0.08 -10.06
N THR A 331 26.38 0.64 -10.49
CA THR A 331 27.79 0.39 -10.13
C THR A 331 28.45 1.61 -9.49
N ALA A 332 27.67 2.60 -9.06
CA ALA A 332 28.23 3.85 -8.56
C ALA A 332 29.11 3.61 -7.31
N PRO A 333 30.30 4.23 -7.23
CA PRO A 333 31.21 4.01 -6.11
C PRO A 333 30.68 4.58 -4.79
N ASP A 334 29.69 5.47 -4.86
CA ASP A 334 29.03 6.08 -3.70
C ASP A 334 27.70 5.41 -3.32
N LEU A 335 27.47 4.17 -3.79
CA LEU A 335 26.38 3.33 -3.26
C LEU A 335 26.53 3.20 -1.74
N THR A 336 25.47 3.53 -1.01
CA THR A 336 25.39 3.18 0.40
C THR A 336 25.17 1.68 0.51
N LEU A 337 25.96 1.00 1.33
CA LEU A 337 25.90 -0.45 1.49
C LEU A 337 25.67 -0.79 2.95
N PRO A 338 24.93 -1.87 3.26
CA PRO A 338 24.84 -2.35 4.62
C PRO A 338 26.23 -2.82 5.07
N THR A 339 26.63 -2.40 6.25
CA THR A 339 27.90 -2.79 6.91
C THR A 339 27.72 -3.96 7.86
N ALA A 340 26.47 -4.36 8.14
CA ALA A 340 26.12 -5.49 8.98
C ALA A 340 24.86 -6.21 8.46
N ALA A 341 24.76 -7.51 8.74
CA ALA A 341 23.65 -8.34 8.26
C ALA A 341 22.27 -7.87 8.75
N ASN A 342 22.19 -7.30 9.96
CA ASN A 342 20.94 -6.78 10.52
C ASN A 342 20.43 -5.48 9.85
N GLN A 343 21.22 -4.86 8.97
CA GLN A 343 20.79 -3.71 8.18
C GLN A 343 20.06 -4.13 6.90
N TRP A 344 20.11 -5.40 6.51
CA TRP A 344 19.28 -5.92 5.45
C TRP A 344 17.80 -5.87 5.83
N ILE A 345 17.00 -5.22 4.99
CA ILE A 345 15.57 -5.07 5.17
C ILE A 345 14.89 -6.27 4.54
N LYS A 346 14.43 -7.19 5.39
CA LYS A 346 13.53 -8.28 5.00
C LYS A 346 12.12 -7.73 4.85
N ASP A 347 11.32 -8.34 3.98
CA ASP A 347 9.92 -7.97 3.90
C ASP A 347 9.19 -8.36 5.18
N ALA A 348 8.36 -7.45 5.65
CA ALA A 348 7.34 -7.65 6.67
C ALA A 348 5.96 -7.39 6.04
N ASN A 349 4.91 -7.81 6.71
CA ASN A 349 3.56 -7.40 6.36
C ASN A 349 3.36 -5.95 6.80
N ALA A 350 2.60 -5.18 6.02
CA ALA A 350 2.10 -3.87 6.38
C ALA A 350 0.59 -3.78 6.14
N SER A 351 -0.07 -2.97 6.95
CA SER A 351 -1.50 -2.71 6.84
C SER A 351 -1.76 -1.28 7.30
N ALA A 352 -2.78 -0.65 6.71
CA ALA A 352 -3.30 0.62 7.23
C ALA A 352 -3.86 0.49 8.66
N LEU A 353 -4.12 -0.74 9.10
CA LEU A 353 -4.47 -1.07 10.49
C LEU A 353 -3.28 -0.98 11.45
N ASN A 354 -2.03 -0.90 10.98
CA ASN A 354 -0.85 -0.81 11.84
C ASN A 354 -0.06 0.47 11.55
N PRO A 355 -0.65 1.66 11.76
CA PRO A 355 0.05 2.91 11.47
C PRO A 355 1.23 3.11 12.42
N LYS A 356 2.20 3.92 11.99
CA LYS A 356 3.29 4.36 12.87
C LYS A 356 2.70 5.17 14.02
N TYR A 357 3.11 4.85 15.25
CA TYR A 357 2.62 5.54 16.43
C TYR A 357 2.98 7.04 16.43
N THR A 358 2.21 7.83 17.17
CA THR A 358 2.51 9.23 17.50
C THR A 358 2.80 9.38 18.99
N GLY A 359 3.34 10.53 19.39
CA GLY A 359 3.78 10.81 20.76
C GLY A 359 5.30 10.68 20.94
N ALA A 360 5.76 10.95 22.17
CA ALA A 360 7.18 11.01 22.49
C ALA A 360 7.47 10.40 23.86
N TYR A 361 8.49 9.55 23.92
CA TYR A 361 9.01 9.02 25.19
C TYR A 361 9.47 10.17 26.11
N PRO A 362 9.20 10.12 27.44
CA PRO A 362 8.62 9.01 28.20
C PRO A 362 7.08 9.05 28.34
N ASN A 363 6.39 9.87 27.55
CA ASN A 363 4.93 9.97 27.61
C ASN A 363 4.24 8.82 26.85
N ALA A 364 2.91 8.79 26.93
CA ALA A 364 2.10 7.81 26.20
C ALA A 364 2.35 7.89 24.69
N LEU A 365 2.41 6.73 24.04
CA LEU A 365 2.53 6.58 22.59
C LEU A 365 1.20 6.08 22.04
N ASN A 366 0.64 6.75 21.03
CA ASN A 366 -0.65 6.41 20.44
C ASN A 366 -0.45 5.61 19.14
N TYR A 367 -0.94 4.37 19.12
CA TYR A 367 -0.90 3.44 17.98
C TYR A 367 -2.20 3.44 17.15
N GLY A 368 -3.10 4.40 17.39
CA GLY A 368 -4.41 4.48 16.76
C GLY A 368 -5.46 3.69 17.52
N TRP A 369 -5.30 2.36 17.62
CA TRP A 369 -6.23 1.48 18.34
C TRP A 369 -6.04 1.50 19.85
N LEU A 370 -4.83 1.80 20.30
CA LEU A 370 -4.42 1.73 21.69
C LEU A 370 -3.35 2.77 21.99
N SER A 371 -3.27 3.14 23.26
CA SER A 371 -2.17 3.91 23.81
C SER A 371 -1.27 2.97 24.61
N TYR A 372 0.05 3.14 24.46
CA TYR A 372 1.07 2.46 25.22
C TYR A 372 1.74 3.42 26.19
N PHE A 373 1.86 2.99 27.45
CA PHE A 373 2.39 3.79 28.54
C PHE A 373 3.77 3.24 28.97
N PRO A 374 4.88 3.84 28.51
CA PRO A 374 6.21 3.27 28.72
C PRO A 374 6.71 3.33 30.17
N THR A 375 6.09 4.14 31.03
CA THR A 375 6.51 4.35 32.42
C THR A 375 5.32 4.29 33.38
N ALA A 376 5.57 3.93 34.64
CA ALA A 376 4.54 3.93 35.69
C ALA A 376 3.90 5.32 35.88
N ALA A 377 4.68 6.39 35.74
CA ALA A 377 4.19 7.76 35.79
C ALA A 377 3.24 8.08 34.63
N ALA A 378 3.57 7.64 33.40
CA ALA A 378 2.69 7.82 32.25
C ALA A 378 1.35 7.07 32.42
N SER A 379 1.39 5.84 32.94
CA SER A 379 0.17 5.07 33.24
C SER A 379 -0.70 5.77 34.29
N ALA A 380 -0.10 6.17 35.42
CA ALA A 380 -0.81 6.86 36.50
C ALA A 380 -1.43 8.20 36.05
N ALA A 381 -0.70 8.97 35.24
CA ALA A 381 -1.20 10.23 34.68
C ALA A 381 -2.42 10.05 33.75
N ASN A 382 -2.65 8.83 33.25
CA ASN A 382 -3.77 8.49 32.38
C ASN A 382 -4.80 7.57 33.06
N GLY A 383 -4.84 7.57 34.40
CA GLY A 383 -5.87 6.87 35.18
C GLY A 383 -5.71 5.34 35.24
N LEU A 384 -4.54 4.82 34.85
CA LEU A 384 -4.20 3.40 35.01
C LEU A 384 -3.37 3.18 36.30
N PRO A 385 -3.22 1.93 36.78
CA PRO A 385 -2.28 1.63 37.85
C PRO A 385 -0.86 2.09 37.51
N ALA A 386 -0.08 2.42 38.54
CA ALA A 386 1.28 2.93 38.41
C ALA A 386 2.28 1.81 38.03
N VAL A 387 2.08 1.22 36.85
CA VAL A 387 2.85 0.10 36.28
C VAL A 387 3.32 0.51 34.89
N ALA A 388 4.60 0.29 34.61
CA ALA A 388 5.16 0.56 33.29
C ALA A 388 4.70 -0.48 32.26
N HIS A 389 4.65 -0.08 31.00
CA HIS A 389 4.33 -0.93 29.85
C HIS A 389 2.88 -1.43 29.80
N LEU A 390 1.95 -0.72 30.45
CA LEU A 390 0.52 -0.96 30.23
C LEU A 390 0.10 -0.43 28.85
N ILE A 391 -0.97 -1.03 28.32
CA ILE A 391 -1.70 -0.51 27.17
C ILE A 391 -3.16 -0.27 27.55
N ALA A 392 -3.82 0.68 26.90
CA ALA A 392 -5.26 0.89 27.00
C ALA A 392 -5.85 1.07 25.62
N ALA A 393 -7.08 0.56 25.41
CA ALA A 393 -7.81 0.79 24.18
C ALA A 393 -8.01 2.30 23.95
N ASN A 394 -7.89 2.70 22.69
CA ASN A 394 -8.35 3.99 22.19
C ASN A 394 -9.67 3.75 21.43
N PRO A 395 -10.83 3.85 22.10
CA PRO A 395 -12.12 3.57 21.49
C PRO A 395 -12.53 4.60 20.41
N GLN A 396 -11.78 5.69 20.27
CA GLN A 396 -12.04 6.69 19.24
C GLN A 396 -11.44 6.31 17.90
N GLY A 397 -10.32 5.58 17.84
CA GLY A 397 -9.71 5.19 16.57
C GLY A 397 -10.60 4.21 15.82
N ALA A 398 -10.92 4.51 14.55
CA ALA A 398 -11.77 3.67 13.73
C ALA A 398 -11.31 3.62 12.27
N VAL A 399 -11.74 2.59 11.54
CA VAL A 399 -11.54 2.47 10.08
C VAL A 399 -12.78 1.87 9.43
N MET A 400 -12.85 1.96 8.10
CA MET A 400 -13.77 1.17 7.29
C MET A 400 -13.02 -0.05 6.75
N LEU A 401 -13.55 -1.24 7.00
CA LEU A 401 -13.03 -2.53 6.59
C LEU A 401 -13.94 -3.12 5.51
N ARG A 402 -13.35 -3.60 4.42
CA ARG A 402 -14.00 -4.48 3.46
C ARG A 402 -13.73 -5.93 3.88
N GLY A 403 -14.78 -6.73 3.97
CA GLY A 403 -14.70 -8.13 4.38
C GLY A 403 -13.94 -9.03 3.41
N GLY A 404 -13.54 -10.20 3.88
CA GLY A 404 -12.71 -11.16 3.15
C GLY A 404 -13.37 -11.73 1.90
N GLU A 405 -14.70 -11.83 1.86
CA GLU A 405 -15.46 -12.20 0.68
C GLU A 405 -15.49 -11.08 -0.36
N GLY A 406 -15.21 -9.84 0.06
CA GLY A 406 -15.15 -8.66 -0.79
C GLY A 406 -16.50 -8.01 -1.10
N SER A 407 -17.62 -8.55 -0.62
CA SER A 407 -18.95 -7.95 -0.82
C SER A 407 -19.50 -7.24 0.41
N THR A 408 -18.96 -7.52 1.59
CA THR A 408 -19.43 -6.99 2.87
C THR A 408 -18.46 -5.93 3.39
N TYR A 409 -18.94 -5.05 4.27
CA TYR A 409 -18.15 -3.99 4.86
C TYR A 409 -18.50 -3.81 6.33
N ALA A 410 -17.56 -3.31 7.11
CA ALA A 410 -17.83 -2.89 8.48
C ALA A 410 -17.01 -1.66 8.84
N ARG A 411 -17.56 -0.74 9.62
CA ARG A 411 -16.72 0.15 10.43
C ARG A 411 -16.46 -0.54 11.76
N PHE A 412 -15.25 -0.42 12.30
CA PHE A 412 -14.92 -1.02 13.60
C PHE A 412 -13.98 -0.16 14.44
N HIS A 413 -13.98 -0.43 15.74
CA HIS A 413 -13.07 0.17 16.72
C HIS A 413 -12.75 -0.80 17.87
N LEU A 414 -11.57 -0.63 18.48
CA LEU A 414 -11.17 -1.36 19.68
C LEU A 414 -11.73 -0.65 20.91
N THR A 415 -12.74 -1.22 21.55
CA THR A 415 -13.45 -0.57 22.66
C THR A 415 -12.84 -0.82 24.01
N LYS A 416 -12.18 -1.98 24.20
CA LYS A 416 -11.66 -2.37 25.51
C LYS A 416 -10.40 -3.24 25.41
N ILE A 417 -9.47 -3.00 26.33
CA ILE A 417 -8.42 -3.93 26.74
C ILE A 417 -8.52 -4.06 28.26
N GLN A 418 -8.76 -5.27 28.75
CA GLN A 418 -8.89 -5.56 30.17
C GLN A 418 -7.83 -6.56 30.61
N TYR A 419 -7.00 -6.16 31.56
CA TYR A 419 -6.05 -7.05 32.23
C TYR A 419 -6.76 -7.91 33.28
N ALA A 420 -6.32 -9.17 33.41
CA ALA A 420 -6.73 -10.04 34.49
C ALA A 420 -6.24 -9.52 35.85
N ASP A 421 -5.02 -8.99 35.90
CA ASP A 421 -4.50 -8.18 37.00
C ASP A 421 -3.90 -6.87 36.43
N PRO A 422 -4.56 -5.71 36.63
CA PRO A 422 -4.10 -4.46 36.06
C PRO A 422 -2.82 -3.92 36.73
N ASN A 423 -2.34 -4.55 37.81
CA ASN A 423 -1.05 -4.25 38.43
C ASN A 423 0.12 -5.05 37.83
N VAL A 424 -0.15 -5.95 36.87
CA VAL A 424 0.84 -6.80 36.22
C VAL A 424 0.70 -6.67 34.71
N ASN A 425 1.66 -6.01 34.06
CA ASN A 425 1.63 -5.73 32.61
C ASN A 425 1.69 -6.98 31.72
N SER A 426 2.10 -8.12 32.27
CA SER A 426 2.14 -9.43 31.61
C SER A 426 0.92 -10.30 31.92
N SER A 427 -0.04 -9.81 32.71
CA SER A 427 -1.26 -10.56 32.98
C SER A 427 -2.10 -10.69 31.71
N ALA A 428 -2.89 -11.76 31.64
CA ALA A 428 -3.73 -12.05 30.48
C ALA A 428 -4.64 -10.85 30.15
N GLN A 429 -4.72 -10.51 28.87
CA GLN A 429 -5.50 -9.39 28.37
C GLN A 429 -6.73 -9.90 27.62
N THR A 430 -7.90 -9.35 27.91
CA THR A 430 -9.13 -9.55 27.13
C THR A 430 -9.42 -8.31 26.33
N TRP A 431 -9.52 -8.46 25.00
CA TRP A 431 -9.75 -7.39 24.05
C TRP A 431 -11.19 -7.47 23.53
N THR A 432 -11.82 -6.31 23.33
CA THR A 432 -13.18 -6.22 22.76
C THR A 432 -13.19 -5.26 21.59
N ILE A 433 -13.66 -5.74 20.44
CA ILE A 433 -13.81 -4.97 19.19
C ILE A 433 -15.29 -4.97 18.81
N ASN A 434 -15.84 -3.81 18.49
CA ASN A 434 -17.21 -3.66 18.02
C ASN A 434 -17.23 -3.27 16.54
N PHE A 435 -18.26 -3.75 15.83
CA PHE A 435 -18.46 -3.56 14.40
C PHE A 435 -19.88 -3.10 14.13
N ASP A 436 -20.03 -2.10 13.25
CA ASP A 436 -21.27 -1.86 12.53
C ASP A 436 -21.09 -2.39 11.11
N VAL A 437 -21.92 -3.36 10.73
CA VAL A 437 -21.77 -4.19 9.53
C VAL A 437 -22.79 -3.78 8.47
N GLN A 438 -22.28 -3.55 7.26
CA GLN A 438 -23.00 -3.44 6.00
C GLN A 438 -22.89 -4.78 5.25
N PRO A 439 -23.98 -5.58 5.21
CA PRO A 439 -24.00 -6.89 4.58
C PRO A 439 -23.94 -6.86 3.05
#